data_AF-X1TJR3-F1
#
_entry.id   AF-X1TJR3-F1
#
_cell.length_a   1.000
_cell.length_b   1.000
_cell.length_c   1.000
_cell.angle_alpha   90.00
_cell.angle_beta   90.00
_cell.angle_gamma   90.00
#
_symmetry.space_group_name_H-M   'P 1'
#
loop_
_entity.id
_entity.type
_entity.pdbx_description
1 polymer ?
#
loop_
_entity_poly.entity_id
_entity_poly.type
_entity_poly.pdbx_seq_one_letter_code
_entity_poly.pdbx_strand_id
1 'polypeptide(L)'
;MSEDNNNFYLTIKDLINETLIRDLVIFSFLFLLVITQVWENITLLLFPLVTFAFSIFFRIININKWRTEFENPTIAYNPLGLEKKHANRLFFTALFQLILIFWLGAESLYNPHIIDSYFPYFSGLLIFGIHAIIVHKEGAIKAYDMDDNP
;
A
#
# COMPACT_ATOMS: atom_id res chain seq x y z
N MET A 1 -12.75 2.09 -43.63
CA MET A 1 -11.74 2.96 -42.99
C MET A 1 -12.46 4.13 -42.37
N SER A 2 -12.72 4.07 -41.06
CA SER A 2 -12.92 5.23 -40.19
C SER A 2 -13.17 4.77 -38.74
N GLU A 3 -12.17 5.08 -37.91
CA GLU A 3 -12.29 5.46 -36.50
C GLU A 3 -12.75 4.41 -35.49
N ASP A 4 -11.89 3.41 -35.30
CA ASP A 4 -11.70 2.80 -33.98
C ASP A 4 -11.02 3.84 -33.07
N ASN A 5 -11.81 4.76 -32.50
CA ASN A 5 -11.34 5.67 -31.47
C ASN A 5 -11.14 4.87 -30.18
N ASN A 6 -10.01 4.15 -30.15
CA ASN A 6 -9.43 3.54 -28.97
C ASN A 6 -9.22 4.63 -27.92
N ASN A 7 -10.21 4.78 -27.05
CA ASN A 7 -10.15 5.64 -25.87
C ASN A 7 -9.14 5.04 -24.88
N PHE A 8 -7.86 5.23 -25.17
CA PHE A 8 -6.71 4.93 -24.28
C PHE A 8 -6.64 5.85 -23.06
N TYR A 9 -7.54 6.83 -22.94
CA TYR A 9 -7.58 7.76 -21.83
C TYR A 9 -8.26 7.14 -20.60
N LEU A 10 -7.52 7.08 -19.50
CA LEU A 10 -8.06 6.67 -18.20
C LEU A 10 -9.08 7.71 -17.72
N THR A 11 -10.34 7.30 -17.59
CA THR A 11 -11.36 8.13 -16.95
C THR A 11 -11.25 7.98 -15.44
N ILE A 12 -11.46 9.07 -14.67
CA ILE A 12 -11.44 9.04 -13.20
C ILE A 12 -12.40 7.98 -12.63
N LYS A 13 -13.50 7.71 -13.33
CA LYS A 13 -14.47 6.65 -12.97
C LYS A 13 -13.88 5.24 -13.04
N ASP A 14 -12.96 4.99 -13.97
CA ASP A 14 -12.32 3.67 -14.14
C ASP A 14 -11.24 3.42 -13.07
N LEU A 15 -10.70 4.50 -12.48
CA LEU A 15 -9.73 4.45 -11.39
C LEU A 15 -10.39 4.15 -10.03
N ILE A 16 -11.70 4.42 -9.90
CA ILE A 16 -12.45 4.29 -8.65
C ILE A 16 -13.18 2.94 -8.64
N ASN A 17 -12.66 2.00 -7.87
CA ASN A 17 -13.30 0.71 -7.59
C ASN A 17 -13.88 0.70 -6.17
N GLU A 18 -14.93 -0.08 -5.93
CA GLU A 18 -15.52 -0.35 -4.61
C GLU A 18 -14.44 -0.71 -3.57
N THR A 19 -13.47 -1.53 -3.96
CA THR A 19 -12.37 -1.92 -3.05
C THR A 19 -11.54 -0.71 -2.62
N LEU A 20 -11.25 0.21 -3.53
CA LEU A 20 -10.47 1.42 -3.25
C LEU A 20 -11.29 2.38 -2.36
N ILE A 21 -12.59 2.55 -2.66
CA ILE A 21 -13.49 3.36 -1.83
C ILE A 21 -13.57 2.79 -0.41
N ARG A 22 -13.79 1.48 -0.27
CA ARG A 22 -13.83 0.80 1.03
C ARG A 22 -12.55 1.04 1.82
N ASP A 23 -11.39 0.84 1.19
CA ASP A 23 -10.10 1.01 1.84
C ASP A 23 -9.90 2.49 2.28
N LEU A 24 -10.35 3.45 1.47
CA LEU A 24 -10.33 4.89 1.77
C LEU A 24 -11.26 5.25 2.93
N VAL A 25 -12.49 4.72 2.95
CA VAL A 25 -13.46 4.96 4.04
C VAL A 25 -12.94 4.39 5.36
N ILE A 26 -12.46 3.15 5.37
CA ILE A 26 -11.93 2.51 6.58
C ILE A 26 -10.70 3.26 7.11
N PHE A 27 -9.75 3.58 6.23
CA PHE A 27 -8.55 4.32 6.62
C PHE A 27 -8.92 5.70 7.16
N SER A 28 -9.78 6.45 6.45
CA SER A 28 -10.18 7.80 6.86
C SER A 28 -10.91 7.80 8.20
N PHE A 29 -11.78 6.81 8.43
CA PHE A 29 -12.49 6.67 9.70
C PHE A 29 -11.52 6.46 10.87
N LEU A 30 -10.59 5.51 10.77
CA LEU A 30 -9.58 5.26 11.80
C LEU A 30 -8.62 6.46 11.96
N PHE A 31 -8.24 7.09 10.87
CA PHE A 31 -7.37 8.26 10.86
C PHE A 31 -7.99 9.44 11.62
N LEU A 32 -9.29 9.69 11.41
CA LEU A 32 -10.02 10.71 12.16
C LEU A 32 -10.06 10.40 13.66
N LEU A 33 -10.28 9.14 14.04
CA LEU A 33 -10.26 8.75 15.47
C LEU A 33 -8.92 9.08 16.13
N VAL A 34 -7.79 8.83 15.45
CA VAL A 34 -6.46 9.17 15.98
C VAL A 34 -6.30 10.69 16.11
N ILE A 35 -6.67 11.47 15.09
CA ILE A 35 -6.53 12.94 15.13
C ILE A 35 -7.35 13.56 16.26
N THR A 36 -8.55 13.04 16.53
CA THR A 36 -9.41 13.57 17.60
C THR A 36 -8.82 13.41 19.01
N GLN A 37 -7.79 12.57 19.20
CA GLN A 37 -7.10 12.43 20.47
C GLN A 37 -6.16 13.61 20.79
N VAL A 38 -5.96 14.56 19.85
CA VAL A 38 -5.17 15.81 20.04
C VAL A 38 -3.77 15.55 20.58
N TRP A 39 -2.98 14.79 19.82
CA TRP A 39 -1.62 14.46 20.23
C TRP A 39 -0.65 15.61 19.99
N GLU A 40 0.34 15.73 20.88
CA GLU A 40 1.44 16.68 20.69
C GLU A 40 2.36 16.27 19.53
N ASN A 41 2.59 14.97 19.31
CA ASN A 41 3.49 14.48 18.27
C ASN A 41 2.74 13.88 17.06
N ILE A 42 2.41 14.75 16.10
CA ILE A 42 1.73 14.40 14.85
C ILE A 42 2.66 13.65 13.87
N THR A 43 3.98 13.66 14.09
CA THR A 43 4.97 13.04 13.18
C THR A 43 4.71 11.54 12.97
N LEU A 44 4.23 10.85 14.00
CA LEU A 44 3.93 9.42 13.94
C LEU A 44 2.78 9.09 12.96
N LEU A 45 1.87 10.04 12.68
CA LEU A 45 0.80 9.88 11.69
C LEU A 45 1.31 9.85 10.25
N LEU A 46 2.53 10.32 9.99
CA LEU A 46 3.12 10.24 8.64
C LEU A 46 3.36 8.80 8.20
N PHE A 47 3.70 7.91 9.13
CA PHE A 47 3.98 6.49 8.83
C PHE A 47 2.77 5.78 8.21
N PRO A 48 1.59 5.69 8.86
CA PRO A 48 0.42 5.06 8.26
C PRO A 48 -0.05 5.78 7.00
N LEU A 49 0.14 7.10 6.90
CA LEU A 49 -0.25 7.89 5.72
C LEU A 49 0.60 7.54 4.49
N VAL A 50 1.92 7.47 4.66
CA VAL A 50 2.85 7.05 3.59
C VAL A 50 2.61 5.59 3.20
N THR A 51 2.45 4.69 4.18
CA THR A 51 2.16 3.27 3.90
C THR A 51 0.83 3.08 3.17
N PHE A 52 -0.20 3.86 3.53
CA PHE A 52 -1.48 3.86 2.83
C PHE A 52 -1.37 4.43 1.41
N ALA A 53 -0.59 5.49 1.19
CA ALA A 53 -0.34 6.03 -0.14
C ALA A 53 0.30 4.98 -1.06
N PHE A 54 1.29 4.22 -0.58
CA PHE A 54 1.85 3.10 -1.34
C PHE A 54 0.83 2.00 -1.60
N SER A 55 -0.04 1.69 -0.64
CA SER A 55 -1.13 0.72 -0.85
C SER A 55 -2.08 1.15 -1.98
N ILE A 56 -2.50 2.42 -1.99
CA ILE A 56 -3.35 2.98 -3.05
C ILE A 56 -2.63 2.90 -4.40
N PHE A 57 -1.36 3.29 -4.45
CA PHE A 57 -0.55 3.23 -5.67
C PHE A 57 -0.54 1.83 -6.29
N PHE A 58 -0.20 0.80 -5.50
CA PHE A 58 -0.23 -0.59 -5.99
C PHE A 58 -1.64 -1.06 -6.37
N ARG A 59 -2.68 -0.57 -5.69
CA ARG A 59 -4.07 -0.92 -5.99
C ARG A 59 -4.53 -0.32 -7.32
N ILE A 60 -4.18 0.93 -7.59
CA ILE A 60 -4.47 1.61 -8.85
C ILE A 60 -3.77 0.90 -10.01
N ILE A 61 -2.50 0.52 -9.85
CA ILE A 61 -1.78 -0.27 -10.85
C ILE A 61 -2.51 -1.60 -11.09
N ASN A 62 -2.88 -2.30 -10.02
CA ASN A 62 -3.58 -3.58 -10.13
C ASN A 62 -4.93 -3.48 -10.85
N ILE A 63 -5.71 -2.42 -10.59
CA ILE A 63 -7.04 -2.22 -11.23
C ILE A 63 -6.89 -1.99 -12.74
N ASN A 64 -5.85 -1.27 -13.16
CA ASN A 64 -5.62 -0.93 -14.56
C ASN A 64 -4.76 -1.94 -15.32
N LYS A 65 -4.31 -3.01 -14.65
CA LYS A 65 -3.39 -4.00 -15.20
C LYS A 65 -3.89 -4.64 -16.50
N TRP A 66 -5.20 -4.90 -16.59
CA TRP A 66 -5.83 -5.49 -17.78
C TRP A 66 -5.74 -4.60 -19.03
N ARG A 67 -5.50 -3.29 -18.88
CA ARG A 67 -5.29 -2.37 -20.02
C ARG A 67 -3.81 -2.24 -20.42
N THR A 68 -2.90 -2.73 -19.58
CA THR A 68 -1.44 -2.72 -19.81
C THR A 68 -0.88 -4.09 -20.21
N GLU A 69 -1.69 -5.15 -20.14
CA GLU A 69 -1.36 -6.45 -20.73
C GLU A 69 -1.44 -6.30 -22.25
N PHE A 70 -0.28 -6.20 -22.90
CA PHE A 70 -0.17 -6.16 -24.35
C PHE A 70 -0.84 -7.39 -24.98
N GLU A 71 -1.60 -7.20 -26.07
CA GLU A 71 -2.02 -8.30 -26.94
C GLU A 71 -0.74 -8.95 -27.52
N ASN A 72 -0.42 -10.17 -27.09
CA ASN A 72 0.80 -10.95 -27.42
C ASN A 72 2.14 -10.43 -26.89
N PRO A 73 2.44 -10.54 -25.58
CA PRO A 73 3.80 -10.40 -25.09
C PRO A 73 4.55 -11.73 -25.27
N THR A 74 5.59 -11.73 -26.10
CA THR A 74 6.51 -12.89 -26.26
C THR A 74 7.22 -13.24 -24.94
N ILE A 75 7.25 -12.31 -23.99
CA ILE A 75 7.72 -12.49 -22.61
C ILE A 75 6.78 -11.68 -21.70
N ALA A 76 6.00 -12.34 -20.86
CA ALA A 76 5.13 -11.70 -19.87
C ALA A 76 5.97 -11.20 -18.67
N TYR A 77 6.89 -10.26 -18.90
CA TYR A 77 7.67 -9.66 -17.82
C TYR A 77 6.80 -8.65 -17.07
N ASN A 78 6.28 -9.07 -15.92
CA ASN A 78 5.63 -8.17 -14.97
C ASN A 78 6.59 -7.83 -13.81
N PRO A 79 7.36 -6.72 -13.88
CA PRO A 79 8.37 -6.38 -12.87
C PRO A 79 7.79 -6.15 -11.46
N LEU A 80 6.47 -5.95 -11.35
CA LEU A 80 5.76 -5.64 -10.10
C LEU A 80 4.81 -6.75 -9.64
N GLY A 81 4.89 -7.94 -10.24
CA GLY A 81 4.06 -9.12 -9.96
C GLY A 81 3.43 -9.19 -8.56
N LEU A 82 2.10 -9.39 -8.51
CA LEU A 82 1.29 -9.50 -7.30
C LEU A 82 0.98 -8.16 -6.61
N GLU A 83 0.71 -7.14 -7.42
CA GLU A 83 0.31 -5.79 -7.03
C GLU A 83 -0.88 -5.83 -6.05
N LYS A 84 -1.88 -6.67 -6.30
CA LYS A 84 -3.01 -6.93 -5.37
C LYS A 84 -2.55 -7.35 -3.98
N LYS A 85 -1.56 -8.25 -3.90
CA LYS A 85 -1.04 -8.78 -2.63
C LYS A 85 -0.24 -7.73 -1.89
N HIS A 86 0.61 -6.98 -2.59
CA HIS A 86 1.38 -5.87 -2.03
C HIS A 86 0.46 -4.75 -1.53
N ALA A 87 -0.54 -4.37 -2.31
CA ALA A 87 -1.55 -3.40 -1.90
C ALA A 87 -2.28 -3.84 -0.63
N ASN A 88 -2.72 -5.11 -0.54
CA ASN A 88 -3.42 -5.64 0.63
C ASN A 88 -2.53 -5.69 1.87
N ARG A 89 -1.27 -6.11 1.72
CA ARG A 89 -0.30 -6.14 2.83
C ARG A 89 -0.03 -4.74 3.38
N LEU A 90 0.25 -3.79 2.49
CA LEU A 90 0.48 -2.39 2.89
C LEU A 90 -0.76 -1.76 3.51
N PHE A 91 -1.96 -2.08 2.99
CA PHE A 91 -3.20 -1.62 3.60
C PHE A 91 -3.34 -2.14 5.03
N PHE A 92 -3.14 -3.44 5.23
CA PHE A 92 -3.17 -4.06 6.56
C PHE A 92 -2.12 -3.45 7.49
N THR A 93 -0.88 -3.23 7.03
CA THR A 93 0.17 -2.58 7.81
C THR A 93 -0.22 -1.16 8.20
N ALA A 94 -0.80 -0.38 7.29
CA ALA A 94 -1.27 0.98 7.56
C ALA A 94 -2.38 1.01 8.62
N LEU A 95 -3.35 0.09 8.54
CA LEU A 95 -4.40 -0.06 9.56
C LEU A 95 -3.82 -0.45 10.92
N PHE A 96 -2.89 -1.40 10.94
CA PHE A 96 -2.25 -1.83 12.17
C PHE A 96 -1.42 -0.71 12.81
N GLN A 97 -0.70 0.07 12.00
CA GLN A 97 -0.01 1.27 12.45
C GLN A 97 -0.98 2.29 13.05
N LEU A 98 -2.15 2.53 12.42
CA LEU A 98 -3.16 3.43 13.00
C LEU A 98 -3.72 2.94 14.32
N ILE A 99 -3.99 1.64 14.46
CA ILE A 99 -4.48 1.05 15.71
C ILE A 99 -3.41 1.18 16.81
N LEU A 100 -2.14 0.90 16.48
CA LEU A 100 -1.04 1.07 17.42
C LEU A 100 -0.89 2.54 17.83
N ILE A 101 -0.94 3.48 16.88
CA ILE A 101 -0.90 4.90 17.21
C ILE A 101 -2.07 5.21 18.14
N PHE A 102 -3.31 4.94 17.74
CA PHE A 102 -4.51 5.18 18.57
C PHE A 102 -4.36 4.72 20.02
N TRP A 103 -3.81 3.52 20.23
CA TRP A 103 -3.55 2.99 21.56
C TRP A 103 -2.44 3.76 22.29
N LEU A 104 -1.29 3.93 21.63
CA LEU A 104 -0.08 4.46 22.24
C LEU A 104 -0.18 5.91 22.71
N GLY A 105 -1.07 6.70 22.14
CA GLY A 105 -1.26 8.07 22.63
C GLY A 105 -2.62 8.38 23.18
N ALA A 106 -3.49 7.38 23.29
CA ALA A 106 -4.29 7.35 24.51
C ALA A 106 -3.38 7.22 25.74
N GLU A 107 -2.34 6.38 25.68
CA GLU A 107 -1.39 6.18 26.79
C GLU A 107 -0.44 7.37 27.01
N SER A 108 0.03 8.00 25.94
CA SER A 108 0.93 9.16 26.03
C SER A 108 0.31 10.39 26.68
N LEU A 109 -1.01 10.54 26.68
CA LEU A 109 -1.70 11.60 27.42
C LEU A 109 -1.44 11.50 28.93
N TYR A 110 -1.22 10.28 29.43
CA TYR A 110 -0.90 10.03 30.84
C TYR A 110 0.62 9.97 31.08
N ASN A 111 1.39 9.53 30.08
CA ASN A 111 2.83 9.35 30.16
C ASN A 111 3.55 9.90 28.90
N PRO A 112 3.86 11.21 28.85
CA PRO A 112 4.37 11.86 27.64
C PRO A 112 5.74 11.34 27.18
N HIS A 113 6.57 10.81 28.08
CA HIS A 113 7.92 10.32 27.77
C HIS A 113 7.95 9.03 26.94
N ILE A 114 6.83 8.31 26.80
CA ILE A 114 6.83 7.01 26.13
C ILE A 114 6.85 7.16 24.60
N ILE A 115 6.41 8.31 24.06
CA ILE A 115 6.34 8.59 22.61
C ILE A 115 7.69 8.39 21.91
N ASP A 116 8.77 8.92 22.48
CA ASP A 116 10.09 8.90 21.87
C ASP A 116 10.65 7.47 21.74
N SER A 117 10.21 6.57 22.62
CA SER A 117 10.63 5.17 22.61
C SER A 117 9.99 4.37 21.46
N TYR A 118 8.93 4.88 20.83
CA TYR A 118 8.16 4.12 19.83
C TYR A 118 8.61 4.31 18.38
N PHE A 119 9.40 5.34 18.09
CA PHE A 119 9.90 5.63 16.74
C PHE A 119 10.59 4.41 16.05
N PRO A 120 11.40 3.60 16.76
CA PRO A 120 12.01 2.40 16.19
C PRO A 120 11.00 1.32 15.79
N TYR A 121 9.90 1.18 16.53
CA TYR A 121 8.87 0.17 16.25
C TYR A 121 8.08 0.51 14.98
N PHE A 122 7.74 1.78 14.77
CA PHE A 122 7.10 2.25 13.55
C PHE A 122 8.02 2.15 12.33
N SER A 123 9.30 2.48 12.51
CA SER A 123 10.33 2.32 11.49
C SER A 123 10.53 0.84 11.12
N GLY A 124 10.56 -0.05 12.12
CA GLY A 124 10.68 -1.50 11.92
C GLY A 124 9.49 -2.10 11.17
N LEU A 125 8.26 -1.67 11.48
CA LEU A 125 7.06 -2.09 10.74
C LEU A 125 7.08 -1.61 9.29
N LEU A 126 7.57 -0.40 9.04
CA LEU A 126 7.70 0.13 7.69
C LEU A 126 8.77 -0.64 6.89
N ILE A 127 9.93 -0.91 7.51
CA ILE A 127 10.99 -1.74 6.92
C ILE A 127 10.48 -3.16 6.66
N PHE A 128 9.74 -3.78 7.58
CA PHE A 128 9.17 -5.11 7.39
C PHE A 128 8.18 -5.13 6.21
N GLY A 129 7.33 -4.10 6.10
CA GLY A 129 6.42 -3.94 4.96
C GLY A 129 7.17 -3.84 3.62
N ILE A 130 8.25 -3.07 3.57
CA ILE A 130 9.09 -2.93 2.37
C ILE A 130 9.90 -4.21 2.09
N HIS A 131 10.50 -4.83 3.10
CA HIS A 131 11.29 -6.05 2.96
C HIS A 131 10.42 -7.22 2.49
N ALA A 132 9.17 -7.31 2.96
CA ALA A 132 8.20 -8.30 2.48
C ALA A 132 7.79 -8.10 1.01
N ILE A 133 8.01 -6.91 0.44
CA ILE A 133 7.88 -6.64 -1.01
C ILE A 133 9.17 -7.10 -1.73
N ILE A 134 10.35 -6.77 -1.19
CA ILE A 134 11.66 -7.10 -1.78
C ILE A 134 11.92 -8.61 -1.82
N VAL A 135 11.74 -9.33 -0.71
CA VAL A 135 11.97 -10.79 -0.63
C VAL A 135 11.08 -11.55 -1.62
N HIS A 136 9.88 -11.03 -1.90
CA HIS A 136 8.99 -11.66 -2.86
C HIS A 136 9.45 -11.47 -4.30
N LYS A 137 10.05 -10.31 -4.62
CA LYS A 137 10.66 -10.04 -5.92
C LYS A 137 11.82 -11.00 -6.20
N GLU A 138 12.67 -11.27 -5.22
CA GLU A 138 13.79 -12.23 -5.37
C GLU A 138 13.31 -13.67 -5.59
N GLY A 139 12.21 -14.07 -4.92
CA GLY A 139 11.59 -15.39 -5.13
C GLY A 139 10.98 -15.55 -6.52
N ALA A 140 10.42 -14.49 -7.10
CA ALA A 140 9.87 -14.51 -8.46
C ALA A 140 10.98 -14.58 -9.52
N ILE A 141 12.11 -13.86 -9.32
CA ILE A 141 13.26 -13.91 -10.25
C ILE A 141 13.89 -15.31 -10.28
N LYS A 142 14.07 -15.95 -9.12
CA LYS A 142 14.61 -17.32 -9.06
C LYS A 142 13.73 -18.38 -9.72
N ALA A 143 12.41 -18.18 -9.78
CA ALA A 143 11.51 -19.11 -10.44
C ALA A 143 11.60 -19.01 -11.98
N TYR A 144 11.89 -17.82 -12.50
CA TYR A 144 12.15 -17.62 -13.93
C TYR A 144 13.50 -18.21 -14.37
N ASP A 145 14.56 -18.02 -13.57
CA ASP A 145 15.89 -18.59 -13.87
C ASP A 145 15.92 -20.13 -13.84
N MET A 146 14.93 -20.79 -13.22
CA MET A 146 14.83 -22.26 -13.18
C MET A 146 14.06 -22.87 -14.36
N ASP A 147 13.27 -22.08 -15.10
CA ASP A 147 12.50 -22.55 -16.27
C ASP A 147 13.31 -22.37 -17.58
N ASP A 148 14.29 -21.46 -17.59
CA ASP A 148 15.17 -21.18 -18.73
C ASP A 148 16.46 -22.03 -18.76
N ASN A 149 16.61 -23.01 -17.85
CA ASN A 149 17.74 -23.94 -17.85
C ASN A 149 17.23 -25.39 -17.98
N PRO A 150 17.13 -25.94 -19.22
CA PRO A 150 16.70 -27.32 -19.46
C PRO A 150 17.66 -28.37 -18.87
#